data_AF-A0A7V1Y5E5-F1
#
_entry.id   AF-A0A7V1Y5E5-F1
#
_cell.length_a   1.000
_cell.length_b   1.000
_cell.length_c   1.000
_cell.angle_alpha   90.00
_cell.angle_beta   90.00
_cell.angle_gamma   90.00
#
_symmetry.space_group_name_H-M   'P 1'
#
loop_
_entity.id
_entity.type
_entity.pdbx_description
1 polymer ?
#
loop_
_entity_poly.entity_id
_entity_poly.type
_entity_poly.pdbx_seq_one_letter_code
_entity_poly.pdbx_strand_id
1 'polypeptide(L)'
;MRWNCLPGAAFLLALALPVLAQDSPPAEESDVLGAITRQMQFDAPTRIEGRLRSLDPYDAAIWVEWTRFYAERKWYFVPAEPQLKLFARDPAMMAFFRRLDPGTLLRMTVQSGPDGKRLILEMEGA
;
A
#
# COMPACT_ATOMS: atom_id res chain seq x y z
N MET A 1 12.84 45.83 -57.68
CA MET A 1 14.14 45.21 -57.33
C MET A 1 14.82 46.05 -56.26
N ARG A 2 15.20 45.39 -55.16
CA ARG A 2 16.23 45.77 -54.17
C ARG A 2 16.01 46.95 -53.20
N TRP A 3 16.46 46.65 -51.96
CA TRP A 3 16.83 47.48 -50.80
C TRP A 3 15.70 47.83 -49.81
N ASN A 4 15.91 48.00 -48.51
CA ASN A 4 16.82 47.50 -47.45
C ASN A 4 16.38 48.27 -46.17
N CYS A 5 16.85 47.84 -45.00
CA CYS A 5 16.97 48.63 -43.76
C CYS A 5 15.78 48.70 -42.77
N LEU A 6 15.91 47.92 -41.68
CA LEU A 6 15.65 48.28 -40.27
C LEU A 6 16.31 49.65 -39.92
N PRO A 7 16.01 50.36 -38.79
CA PRO A 7 15.61 49.84 -37.47
C PRO A 7 14.64 50.76 -36.68
N GLY A 8 14.33 50.42 -35.42
CA GLY A 8 13.74 51.39 -34.48
C GLY A 8 13.26 50.77 -33.18
N ALA A 9 14.14 50.78 -32.18
CA ALA A 9 13.88 50.35 -30.81
C ALA A 9 12.77 51.16 -30.14
N ALA A 10 11.94 50.50 -29.32
CA ALA A 10 11.23 51.16 -28.24
C ALA A 10 11.11 50.23 -27.04
N PHE A 11 11.84 50.63 -26.01
CA PHE A 11 11.97 50.10 -24.68
C PHE A 11 10.63 50.22 -23.93
N LEU A 12 10.07 49.11 -23.44
CA LEU A 12 8.97 49.13 -22.48
C LEU A 12 9.42 48.43 -21.19
N LEU A 13 9.78 49.26 -20.21
CA LEU A 13 9.94 48.93 -18.80
C LEU A 13 8.61 48.38 -18.26
N ALA A 14 8.54 47.08 -18.00
CA ALA A 14 7.47 46.49 -17.22
C ALA A 14 7.82 46.57 -15.72
N LEU A 15 7.04 47.35 -14.98
CA LEU A 15 7.08 47.47 -13.53
C LEU A 15 6.76 46.12 -12.89
N ALA A 16 7.74 45.52 -12.20
CA ALA A 16 7.53 44.34 -11.37
C ALA A 16 6.86 44.76 -10.06
N LEU A 17 5.59 44.41 -9.87
CA LEU A 17 4.95 44.40 -8.56
C LEU A 17 5.45 43.18 -7.78
N PRO A 18 5.79 43.29 -6.48
CA PRO A 18 6.10 42.11 -5.70
C PRO A 18 4.79 41.35 -5.46
N VAL A 19 4.63 40.22 -6.14
CA VAL A 19 3.71 39.18 -5.67
C VAL A 19 4.28 38.74 -4.32
N LEU A 20 3.63 39.16 -3.23
CA LEU A 20 3.82 38.55 -1.93
C LEU A 20 3.35 37.11 -2.07
N ALA A 21 4.31 36.19 -2.24
CA ALA A 21 4.07 34.77 -2.09
C ALA A 21 3.55 34.56 -0.67
N GLN A 22 2.25 34.30 -0.53
CA GLN A 22 1.70 33.82 0.72
C GLN A 22 2.26 32.41 0.92
N ASP A 23 3.24 32.28 1.82
CA ASP A 23 3.62 31.00 2.43
C ASP A 23 2.39 30.46 3.17
N SER A 24 1.54 29.77 2.41
CA SER A 24 0.57 28.87 3.01
C SER A 24 1.39 27.75 3.63
N PRO A 25 1.24 27.44 4.95
CA PRO A 25 1.93 26.29 5.51
C PRO A 25 1.59 25.07 4.65
N PRO A 26 2.56 24.19 4.36
CA PRO A 26 2.30 23.00 3.58
C PRO A 26 1.13 22.27 4.23
N ALA A 27 0.08 22.03 3.44
CA ALA A 27 -1.02 21.20 3.90
C ALA A 27 -0.40 19.91 4.44
N GLU A 28 -0.64 19.61 5.71
CA GLU A 28 -0.41 18.28 6.26
C GLU A 28 -1.36 17.33 5.51
N GLU A 29 -0.96 16.90 4.32
CA GLU A 29 -1.48 15.73 3.68
C GLU A 29 -1.15 14.57 4.62
N SER A 30 -2.12 14.30 5.49
CA SER A 30 -2.15 13.24 6.46
C SER A 30 -1.37 12.02 5.95
N ASP A 31 -0.38 11.59 6.73
CA ASP A 31 0.53 10.44 6.55
C ASP A 31 -0.22 9.07 6.51
N VAL A 32 -1.46 9.07 6.02
CA VAL A 32 -2.31 7.90 5.82
C VAL A 32 -1.71 6.99 4.76
N LEU A 33 -1.19 7.56 3.65
CA LEU A 33 -0.54 6.76 2.62
C LEU A 33 0.78 6.16 3.11
N GLY A 34 1.55 6.88 3.93
CA GLY A 34 2.76 6.37 4.56
C GLY A 34 2.49 5.35 5.67
N ALA A 35 1.39 5.48 6.41
CA ALA A 35 0.90 4.47 7.35
C ALA A 35 0.44 3.19 6.63
N ILE A 36 -0.31 3.32 5.52
CA ILE A 36 -0.69 2.19 4.66
C ILE A 36 0.56 1.51 4.09
N THR A 37 1.54 2.29 3.59
CA THR A 37 2.78 1.76 3.02
C THR A 37 3.63 1.02 4.06
N ARG A 38 3.75 1.54 5.29
CA ARG A 38 4.41 0.83 6.40
C ARG A 38 3.64 -0.44 6.79
N GLN A 39 2.32 -0.42 6.76
CA GLN A 39 1.53 -1.62 7.07
C GLN A 39 1.74 -2.74 6.04
N MET A 40 1.95 -2.39 4.76
CA MET A 40 2.27 -3.37 3.69
C MET A 40 3.58 -4.13 3.95
N GLN A 41 4.45 -3.63 4.83
CA GLN A 41 5.74 -4.25 5.16
C GLN A 41 5.61 -5.37 6.20
N PHE A 42 4.53 -5.37 7.01
CA PHE A 42 4.30 -6.36 8.07
C PHE A 42 5.47 -6.53 9.05
N ASP A 43 6.24 -5.46 9.31
CA ASP A 43 7.44 -5.53 10.17
C ASP A 43 7.10 -5.91 11.63
N ALA A 44 5.89 -5.56 12.06
CA ALA A 44 5.31 -5.98 13.34
C ALA A 44 4.08 -6.90 13.11
N PRO A 45 3.73 -7.76 14.07
CA PRO A 45 2.53 -8.58 14.00
C PRO A 45 1.29 -7.74 13.69
N THR A 46 0.70 -7.98 12.54
CA THR A 46 -0.41 -7.20 12.00
C THR A 46 -1.61 -8.09 11.80
N ARG A 47 -2.74 -7.73 12.40
CA ARG A 47 -4.00 -8.44 12.18
C ARG A 47 -4.68 -7.94 10.89
N ILE A 48 -5.05 -8.87 10.02
CA ILE A 48 -5.70 -8.61 8.73
C ILE A 48 -6.92 -9.51 8.50
N GLU A 49 -7.82 -9.05 7.63
CA GLU A 49 -8.83 -9.88 6.97
C GLU A 49 -8.48 -10.02 5.49
N GLY A 50 -8.69 -11.21 4.94
CA GLY A 50 -8.56 -11.42 3.50
C GLY A 50 -9.31 -12.66 3.03
N ARG A 51 -9.51 -12.79 1.72
CA ARG A 51 -10.17 -13.96 1.13
C ARG A 51 -9.15 -14.91 0.55
N LEU A 52 -9.27 -16.19 0.87
CA LEU A 52 -8.43 -17.22 0.25
C LEU A 52 -8.65 -17.20 -1.27
N ARG A 53 -7.59 -17.12 -2.06
CA ARG A 53 -7.67 -17.22 -3.52
C ARG A 53 -7.30 -18.61 -3.98
N SER A 54 -6.12 -19.07 -3.58
CA SER A 54 -5.59 -20.37 -3.95
C SER A 54 -4.47 -20.79 -3.01
N LEU A 55 -4.11 -22.07 -3.10
CA LEU A 55 -2.86 -22.56 -2.52
C LEU A 55 -1.71 -22.27 -3.50
N ASP A 56 -0.51 -22.05 -2.97
CA ASP A 56 0.70 -22.03 -3.79
C ASP A 56 1.12 -23.47 -4.12
N PRO A 57 1.44 -23.80 -5.38
CA PRO A 57 1.81 -25.16 -5.77
C PRO A 57 3.26 -25.54 -5.43
N TYR A 58 4.12 -24.56 -5.13
CA TYR A 58 5.55 -24.77 -4.92
C TYR A 58 5.96 -24.60 -3.45
N ASP A 59 5.31 -23.68 -2.75
CA ASP A 59 5.61 -23.36 -1.36
C ASP A 59 4.48 -23.77 -0.41
N ALA A 60 4.80 -23.91 0.88
CA ALA A 60 3.80 -23.99 1.94
C ALA A 60 3.16 -22.61 2.20
N ALA A 61 2.47 -22.09 1.18
CA ALA A 61 1.90 -20.76 1.15
C ALA A 61 0.50 -20.74 0.52
N ILE A 62 -0.21 -19.65 0.79
CA ILE A 62 -1.51 -19.34 0.21
C ILE A 62 -1.46 -17.96 -0.45
N TRP A 63 -2.29 -17.78 -1.47
CA TRP A 63 -2.59 -16.48 -2.04
C TRP A 63 -3.89 -15.96 -1.43
N VAL A 64 -3.86 -14.73 -0.94
CA VAL A 64 -4.98 -14.09 -0.24
C VAL A 64 -5.24 -12.72 -0.87
N GLU A 65 -6.50 -12.41 -1.12
CA GLU A 65 -6.96 -11.08 -1.47
C GLU A 65 -7.18 -10.27 -0.18
N TRP A 66 -6.36 -9.24 0.05
CA TRP A 66 -6.34 -8.49 1.31
C TRP A 66 -7.44 -7.43 1.34
N THR A 67 -8.38 -7.55 2.28
CA THR A 67 -9.58 -6.69 2.32
C THR A 67 -9.53 -5.68 3.45
N ARG A 68 -9.00 -6.05 4.63
CA ARG A 68 -8.93 -5.16 5.79
C ARG A 68 -7.70 -5.37 6.65
N PHE A 69 -7.34 -4.36 7.43
CA PHE A 69 -6.36 -4.49 8.50
C PHE A 69 -6.81 -3.78 9.78
N TYR A 70 -6.31 -4.26 10.91
CA TYR A 70 -6.63 -3.73 12.21
C TYR A 70 -5.48 -2.87 12.72
N ALA A 71 -5.73 -1.58 12.90
CA ALA A 71 -4.81 -0.61 13.47
C ALA A 71 -5.61 0.33 14.38
N GLU A 72 -4.96 1.04 15.31
CA GLU A 72 -5.62 2.06 16.14
C GLU A 72 -6.97 1.62 16.77
N ARG A 73 -7.08 0.34 17.14
CA ARG A 73 -8.29 -0.29 17.70
C ARG A 73 -9.52 -0.31 16.77
N LYS A 74 -9.33 -0.21 15.45
CA LYS A 74 -10.39 -0.29 14.45
C LYS A 74 -9.94 -0.98 13.16
N TRP A 75 -10.91 -1.40 12.37
CA TRP A 75 -10.67 -1.99 11.06
C TRP A 75 -10.66 -0.93 9.96
N TYR A 76 -9.67 -1.01 9.09
CA TYR A 76 -9.54 -0.16 7.91
C TYR A 76 -9.67 -1.02 6.65
N PHE A 77 -10.33 -0.46 5.64
CA PHE A 77 -10.46 -1.09 4.34
C PHE A 77 -9.17 -0.90 3.53
N VAL A 78 -8.78 -1.93 2.76
CA VAL A 78 -7.65 -1.86 1.85
C VAL A 78 -8.16 -1.62 0.43
N PRO A 79 -7.92 -0.44 -0.16
CA PRO A 79 -8.33 -0.18 -1.53
C PRO A 79 -7.55 -1.06 -2.52
N ALA A 80 -8.20 -1.43 -3.64
CA ALA A 80 -7.68 -2.29 -4.71
C ALA A 80 -7.42 -3.77 -4.35
N GLU A 81 -7.73 -4.19 -3.13
CA GLU A 81 -7.70 -5.58 -2.67
C GLU A 81 -6.46 -6.38 -3.14
N PRO A 82 -5.25 -5.93 -2.77
CA PRO A 82 -4.01 -6.50 -3.28
C PRO A 82 -3.87 -7.97 -2.90
N GLN A 83 -3.26 -8.76 -3.79
CA GLN A 83 -2.96 -10.16 -3.51
C GLN A 83 -1.67 -10.29 -2.70
N LEU A 84 -1.73 -11.04 -1.61
CA LEU A 84 -0.61 -11.36 -0.74
C LEU A 84 -0.32 -12.86 -0.83
N LYS A 85 0.95 -13.21 -1.05
CA LYS A 85 1.46 -14.55 -0.75
C LYS A 85 1.83 -14.61 0.72
N LEU A 86 1.20 -15.52 1.45
CA LEU A 86 1.35 -15.68 2.89
C LEU A 86 1.76 -17.13 3.21
N PHE A 87 2.78 -17.31 4.03
CA PHE A 87 3.34 -18.61 4.36
C PHE A 87 2.71 -19.16 5.64
N ALA A 88 2.33 -20.44 5.62
CA ALA A 88 1.89 -21.12 6.83
C ALA A 88 3.09 -21.29 7.77
N ARG A 89 2.91 -21.00 9.07
CA ARG A 89 3.98 -21.17 10.07
C ARG A 89 4.37 -22.63 10.31
N ASP A 90 3.43 -23.54 10.07
CA ASP A 90 3.60 -24.97 10.33
C ASP A 90 2.77 -25.83 9.34
N PRO A 91 3.10 -27.13 9.20
CA PRO A 91 2.38 -28.02 8.29
C PRO A 91 0.89 -28.23 8.63
N ALA A 92 0.51 -28.10 9.92
CA ALA A 92 -0.87 -28.29 10.35
C ALA A 92 -1.76 -27.14 9.87
N MET A 93 -1.25 -25.91 9.92
CA MET A 93 -1.91 -24.73 9.35
C MET A 93 -2.07 -24.86 7.83
N MET A 94 -1.06 -25.38 7.12
CA MET A 94 -1.21 -25.64 5.68
C MET A 94 -2.27 -26.73 5.41
N ALA A 95 -2.33 -27.78 6.22
CA ALA A 95 -3.38 -28.80 6.13
C ALA A 95 -4.78 -28.22 6.42
N PHE A 96 -4.88 -27.23 7.30
CA PHE A 96 -6.11 -26.48 7.50
C PHE A 96 -6.52 -25.73 6.23
N PHE A 97 -5.63 -24.95 5.60
CA PHE A 97 -5.95 -24.21 4.37
C PHE A 97 -6.35 -25.10 3.20
N ARG A 98 -5.78 -26.31 3.08
CA ARG A 98 -6.15 -27.29 2.05
C ARG A 98 -7.61 -27.74 2.10
N ARG A 99 -8.29 -27.53 3.23
CA ARG A 99 -9.70 -27.92 3.42
C ARG A 99 -10.67 -26.77 3.16
N LEU A 100 -10.16 -25.57 2.88
CA LEU A 100 -10.99 -24.38 2.69
C LEU A 100 -11.25 -24.15 1.21
N ASP A 101 -12.45 -23.67 0.90
CA ASP A 101 -12.80 -23.25 -0.44
C ASP A 101 -12.20 -21.87 -0.75
N PRO A 102 -11.83 -21.60 -2.02
CA PRO A 102 -11.56 -20.25 -2.49
C PRO A 102 -12.73 -19.29 -2.15
N GLY A 103 -12.41 -18.06 -1.76
CA GLY A 103 -13.34 -17.04 -1.32
C GLY A 103 -13.60 -17.02 0.19
N THR A 104 -13.18 -18.07 0.92
CA THR A 104 -13.28 -18.15 2.39
C THR A 104 -12.63 -16.93 3.04
N LEU A 105 -13.38 -16.24 3.91
CA LEU A 105 -12.85 -15.12 4.69
C LEU A 105 -11.93 -15.66 5.79
N LEU A 106 -10.71 -15.16 5.81
CA LEU A 106 -9.69 -15.49 6.78
C LEU A 106 -9.40 -14.26 7.64
N ARG A 107 -9.27 -14.48 8.95
CA ARG A 107 -8.77 -13.51 9.92
C ARG A 107 -7.47 -14.04 10.49
N MET A 108 -6.41 -13.26 10.38
CA MET A 108 -5.07 -13.74 10.68
C MET A 108 -4.17 -12.63 11.20
N THR A 109 -3.15 -13.03 11.96
CA THR A 109 -2.03 -12.18 12.33
C THR A 109 -0.85 -12.53 11.43
N VAL A 110 -0.29 -11.55 10.72
CA VAL A 110 0.80 -11.72 9.77
C VAL A 110 2.00 -10.88 10.19
N GLN A 111 3.19 -11.43 10.04
CA GLN A 111 4.44 -10.70 10.22
C GLN A 111 5.46 -11.13 9.16
N SER A 112 6.27 -10.19 8.67
CA SER A 112 7.44 -10.49 7.86
C SER A 112 8.54 -11.13 8.71
N GLY A 113 9.03 -12.28 8.27
CA GLY A 113 10.20 -12.95 8.84
C GLY A 113 11.51 -12.33 8.36
N PRO A 114 12.65 -12.77 8.93
CA PRO A 114 13.98 -12.26 8.55
C PRO A 114 14.39 -12.62 7.11
N ASP A 115 13.74 -13.61 6.50
CA ASP A 115 13.91 -13.99 5.09
C ASP A 115 12.99 -13.21 4.14
N GLY A 116 12.25 -12.22 4.66
CA GLY A 116 11.30 -11.41 3.90
C GLY A 116 9.96 -12.11 3.61
N LYS A 117 9.75 -13.35 4.10
CA LYS A 117 8.48 -14.05 3.94
C LYS A 117 7.46 -13.53 4.92
N ARG A 118 6.25 -13.27 4.45
CA ARG A 118 5.10 -12.92 5.30
C ARG A 118 4.51 -14.20 5.89
N LEU A 119 4.77 -14.44 7.17
CA LEU A 119 4.33 -15.62 7.89
C LEU A 119 2.99 -15.35 8.58
N ILE A 120 2.09 -16.32 8.49
CA ILE A 120 0.84 -16.33 9.27
C ILE A 120 1.17 -16.83 10.66
N LEU A 121 1.21 -15.89 11.61
CA LEU A 121 1.52 -16.19 13.00
C LEU A 121 0.35 -16.85 13.70
N GLU A 122 -0.88 -16.42 13.44
CA GLU A 122 -2.09 -16.89 14.11
C GLU A 122 -3.31 -16.81 13.18
N MET A 123 -4.27 -17.70 13.42
CA MET A 123 -5.59 -17.70 12.78
C MET A 123 -6.64 -17.45 13.84
N GLU A 124 -7.63 -16.62 13.54
CA GLU A 124 -8.75 -16.39 14.45
C GLU A 124 -9.95 -17.25 14.08
N GLY A 125 -10.57 -17.87 15.09
CA GLY A 125 -11.75 -18.72 14.91
C GLY A 125 -11.47 -20.07 14.23
N ALA A 126 -10.20 -20.49 14.18
CA ALA A 126 -9.76 -21.81 13.71
C ALA A 126 -9.65 -22.83 14.85
#